data_AF-A0A372L7P8-F1
#
_entry.id   AF-A0A372L7P8-F1
#
_cell.length_a   1.000
_cell.length_b   1.000
_cell.length_c   1.000
_cell.angle_alpha   90.00
_cell.angle_beta   90.00
_cell.angle_gamma   90.00
#
_symmetry.space_group_name_H-M   'P 1'
#
loop_
_entity.id
_entity.type
_entity.pdbx_description
1 polymer ?
#
loop_
_entity_poly.entity_id
_entity_poly.type
_entity_poly.pdbx_seq_one_letter_code
_entity_poly.pdbx_strand_id
1 'polypeptide(L)'
;MNSLLMEAKYLTDNSETLAKKIVGDILRRLGVYFPEAEKKYYYDVYIEFIELLAEAITLGEDRVPQRFIEMSKENGERQAALKGNISGMIGRYPSIRLGFIEQMTKIAIEHKLSVEDTVTLNKTVSHMLDISVTETILAFEREKDTLLDKREREINKQQKAINELSAPIVPIQDGIAILPLIGEVDSYRVEYFLNKVLPDIPRLNIKCLIIDFSGIVTIDTNVASHLFRVHDILRLLGIHVVFTGIRPDLATQVINGGIDFSMIETYANVMKAIENMKNRF
;
A
#
# COMPACT_ATOMS: atom_id res chain seq x y z
N MET A 1 50.11 17.09 17.24
CA MET A 1 48.65 16.92 17.36
C MET A 1 48.14 16.70 15.95
N ASN A 2 47.42 15.61 15.68
CA ASN A 2 47.01 15.23 14.32
C ASN A 2 46.18 16.38 13.70
N SER A 3 46.61 16.93 12.57
CA SER A 3 45.96 18.05 11.86
C SER A 3 44.48 17.77 11.62
N LEU A 4 44.14 16.53 11.26
CA LEU A 4 42.76 16.09 11.06
C LEU A 4 41.89 16.14 12.33
N LEU A 5 42.47 15.95 13.52
CA LEU A 5 41.72 16.08 14.78
C LEU A 5 41.39 17.55 15.09
N MET A 6 42.27 18.49 14.71
CA MET A 6 41.95 19.92 14.82
C MET A 6 40.83 20.29 13.85
N GLU A 7 40.83 19.74 12.64
CA GLU A 7 39.76 19.95 11.66
C GLU A 7 38.43 19.35 12.11
N ALA A 8 38.42 18.13 12.66
CA ALA A 8 37.22 17.54 13.24
C ALA A 8 36.61 18.48 14.30
N LYS A 9 37.44 19.01 15.21
CA LYS A 9 36.99 19.99 16.20
C LYS A 9 36.45 21.26 15.56
N TYR A 10 37.15 21.82 14.56
CA TYR A 10 36.69 23.00 13.85
C TYR A 10 35.33 22.80 13.18
N LEU A 11 35.11 21.65 12.54
CA LEU A 11 33.84 21.31 11.91
C LEU A 11 32.70 21.26 12.93
N THR A 12 32.93 20.63 14.09
CA THR A 12 31.95 20.62 15.19
C THR A 12 31.67 22.04 15.70
N ASP A 13 32.69 22.83 15.99
CA ASP A 13 32.55 24.17 16.55
C ASP A 13 31.88 25.17 15.58
N ASN A 14 31.89 24.88 14.26
CA ASN A 14 31.40 25.77 13.21
C ASN A 14 30.27 25.18 12.36
N SER A 15 29.66 24.07 12.79
CA SER A 15 28.67 23.29 12.03
C SER A 15 27.52 24.15 11.49
N GLU A 16 26.93 25.02 12.31
CA GLU A 16 25.85 25.93 11.92
C GLU A 16 26.24 26.90 10.80
N THR A 17 27.42 27.51 10.93
CA THR A 17 27.90 28.48 9.94
C THR A 17 28.24 27.79 8.62
N LEU A 18 28.88 26.63 8.69
CA LEU A 18 29.23 25.83 7.52
C LEU A 18 27.98 25.31 6.81
N ALA A 19 26.98 24.81 7.53
CA ALA A 19 25.72 24.35 6.97
C ALA A 19 25.04 25.45 6.15
N LYS A 20 24.95 26.68 6.68
CA LYS A 20 24.38 27.82 5.95
C LYS A 20 25.15 28.14 4.66
N LYS A 21 26.49 28.12 4.70
CA LYS A 21 27.34 28.32 3.51
C LYS A 21 27.11 27.23 2.46
N ILE A 22 27.12 25.97 2.87
CA ILE A 22 26.92 24.80 2.00
C ILE A 22 25.54 24.86 1.34
N VAL A 23 24.47 25.09 2.10
CA VAL A 23 23.12 25.26 1.54
C VAL A 23 23.08 26.39 0.54
N GLY A 24 23.64 27.56 0.87
CA GLY A 24 23.69 28.71 -0.03
C GLY A 24 24.37 28.38 -1.37
N ASP A 25 25.50 27.68 -1.32
CA ASP A 25 26.23 27.27 -2.53
C ASP A 25 25.46 26.22 -3.35
N ILE A 26 24.80 25.26 -2.70
CA ILE A 26 23.96 24.25 -3.37
C ILE A 26 22.77 24.91 -4.06
N LEU A 27 22.06 25.81 -3.38
CA LEU A 27 20.91 26.52 -3.94
C LEU A 27 21.29 27.37 -5.15
N ARG A 28 22.45 28.05 -5.09
CA ARG A 28 22.99 28.81 -6.22
C ARG A 28 23.26 27.93 -7.43
N ARG A 29 23.81 26.72 -7.24
CA ARG A 29 24.05 25.76 -8.33
C ARG A 29 22.78 25.23 -8.95
N LEU A 30 21.79 24.93 -8.10
CA LEU A 30 20.50 24.42 -8.55
C LEU A 30 19.66 25.49 -9.26
N GLY A 31 20.03 26.78 -9.14
CA GLY A 31 19.29 27.89 -9.75
C GLY A 31 17.90 28.07 -9.13
N VAL A 32 17.72 27.65 -7.88
CA VAL A 32 16.43 27.64 -7.18
C VAL A 32 16.45 28.58 -5.98
N TYR A 33 15.34 29.28 -5.79
CA TYR A 33 15.10 30.10 -4.61
C TYR A 33 14.23 29.33 -3.63
N PHE A 34 14.63 29.33 -2.35
CA PHE A 34 13.84 28.80 -1.24
C PHE A 34 13.58 29.92 -0.23
N PRO A 35 12.36 30.06 0.30
CA PRO A 35 12.08 30.92 1.45
C PRO A 35 12.92 30.52 2.67
N GLU A 36 13.34 31.47 3.51
CA GLU A 36 14.18 31.15 4.68
C GLU A 36 13.50 30.18 5.67
N ALA A 37 12.18 30.25 5.81
CA ALA A 37 11.43 29.32 6.63
C ALA A 37 11.57 27.86 6.17
N GLU A 38 11.74 27.64 4.86
CA GLU A 38 11.93 26.31 4.27
C GLU A 38 13.39 25.84 4.33
N LYS A 39 14.34 26.76 4.45
CA LYS A 39 15.77 26.43 4.58
C LYS A 39 16.13 25.87 5.95
N LYS A 40 15.36 26.20 6.98
CA LYS A 40 15.63 25.76 8.37
C LYS A 40 15.84 24.25 8.47
N TYR A 41 14.95 23.47 7.86
CA TYR A 41 15.08 22.01 7.83
C TYR A 41 16.40 21.55 7.22
N TYR A 42 16.82 22.15 6.10
CA TYR A 42 18.08 21.80 5.45
C TYR A 42 19.30 22.22 6.27
N TYR A 43 19.23 23.34 7.00
CA TYR A 43 20.29 23.72 7.92
C TYR A 43 20.46 22.67 9.02
N ASP A 44 19.38 22.26 9.67
CA ASP A 44 19.42 21.27 10.76
C ASP A 44 20.02 19.93 10.28
N VAL A 45 19.60 19.44 9.10
CA VAL A 45 20.15 18.22 8.50
C VAL A 45 21.64 18.34 8.21
N TYR A 46 22.09 19.47 7.66
CA TYR A 46 23.51 19.63 7.35
C TYR A 46 24.38 19.96 8.56
N ILE A 47 23.82 20.54 9.62
CA ILE A 47 24.50 20.66 10.92
C ILE A 47 24.84 19.26 11.44
N GLU A 48 23.84 18.39 11.53
CA GLU A 48 24.03 17.01 11.99
C GLU A 48 25.01 16.24 11.09
N PHE A 49 24.92 16.40 9.76
CA PHE A 49 25.88 15.80 8.84
C PHE A 49 27.32 16.24 9.12
N ILE A 50 27.55 17.53 9.37
CA ILE A 50 28.90 18.08 9.61
C ILE A 50 29.46 17.59 10.95
N GLU A 51 28.61 17.46 11.97
CA GLU A 51 28.99 16.89 13.26
C GLU A 51 29.37 15.41 13.13
N LEU A 52 28.60 14.64 12.37
CA LEU A 52 28.91 13.23 12.08
C LEU A 52 30.14 13.08 11.17
N LEU A 53 30.41 14.06 10.30
CA LEU A 53 31.65 14.11 9.52
C LEU A 53 32.86 14.34 10.42
N ALA A 54 32.77 15.24 11.40
CA ALA A 54 33.80 15.42 12.40
C ALA A 54 34.08 14.11 13.15
N GLU A 55 33.03 13.41 13.58
CA GLU A 55 33.16 12.09 14.21
C GLU A 55 33.82 11.06 13.28
N ALA A 56 33.39 10.97 12.02
CA ALA A 56 33.98 10.07 11.02
C ALA A 56 35.49 10.31 10.82
N ILE A 57 35.91 11.58 10.80
CA ILE A 57 37.33 11.94 10.72
C ILE A 57 38.11 11.41 11.94
N THR A 58 37.51 11.47 13.14
CA THR A 58 38.15 10.92 14.35
C THR A 58 38.22 9.40 14.36
N LEU A 59 37.27 8.71 13.71
CA LEU A 59 37.26 7.25 13.57
C LEU A 59 38.32 6.76 12.59
N GLY A 60 38.53 7.44 11.46
CA GLY A 60 39.48 7.02 10.41
C GLY A 60 39.10 5.71 9.70
N GLU A 61 39.99 5.23 8.83
CA GLU A 61 39.85 3.95 8.09
C GLU A 61 38.54 3.81 7.30
N ASP A 62 38.07 4.90 6.68
CA ASP A 62 36.80 4.95 5.93
C ASP A 62 35.55 4.55 6.75
N ARG A 63 35.64 4.55 8.09
CA ARG A 63 34.50 4.26 8.96
C ARG A 63 33.58 5.48 9.07
N VAL A 64 32.28 5.20 9.18
CA VAL A 64 31.24 6.22 9.43
C VAL A 64 30.50 5.90 10.74
N PRO A 65 30.02 6.91 11.48
CA PRO A 65 29.21 6.69 12.68
C PRO A 65 27.95 5.87 12.38
N GLN A 66 27.56 4.98 13.30
CA GLN A 66 26.32 4.19 13.14
C GLN A 66 25.08 5.10 13.04
N ARG A 67 25.05 6.19 13.81
CA ARG A 67 24.00 7.21 13.77
C ARG A 67 23.84 7.84 12.38
N PHE A 68 24.92 7.94 11.61
CA PHE A 68 24.87 8.46 10.24
C PHE A 68 24.09 7.54 9.31
N ILE A 69 24.30 6.22 9.42
CA ILE A 69 23.57 5.21 8.65
C ILE A 69 22.08 5.25 9.00
N GLU A 70 21.76 5.36 10.29
CA GLU A 70 20.38 5.48 10.78
C GLU A 70 19.68 6.73 10.26
N MET A 71 20.34 7.90 10.36
CA MET A 71 19.84 9.16 9.81
C MET A 71 19.55 9.06 8.30
N SER A 72 20.43 8.42 7.52
CA SER A 72 20.22 8.21 6.09
C SER A 72 19.04 7.29 5.79
N LYS A 73 18.84 6.23 6.57
CA LYS A 73 17.68 5.33 6.45
C LYS A 73 16.38 6.06 6.76
N GLU A 74 16.32 6.78 7.88
CA GLU A 74 15.16 7.58 8.30
C GLU A 74 14.77 8.61 7.24
N ASN A 75 15.76 9.24 6.59
CA ASN A 75 15.50 10.13 5.47
C ASN A 75 14.84 9.40 4.30
N GLY A 76 15.31 8.20 3.94
CA GLY A 76 14.70 7.37 2.89
C GLY A 76 13.25 6.99 3.19
N GLU A 77 13.00 6.49 4.40
CA GLU A 77 11.65 6.14 4.90
C GLU A 77 10.72 7.35 4.87
N ARG A 78 11.21 8.51 5.34
CA ARG A 78 10.46 9.77 5.31
C ARG A 78 10.11 10.20 3.89
N GLN A 79 11.05 10.10 2.94
CA GLN A 79 10.77 10.42 1.54
C GLN A 79 9.71 9.49 0.94
N ALA A 80 9.72 8.20 1.29
CA ALA A 80 8.70 7.25 0.85
C ALA A 80 7.32 7.60 1.42
N ALA A 81 7.24 7.89 2.73
CA ALA A 81 6.00 8.31 3.40
C ALA A 81 5.41 9.60 2.81
N LEU A 82 6.27 10.55 2.41
CA LEU A 82 5.88 11.81 1.75
C LEU A 82 5.57 11.65 0.25
N LYS A 83 5.58 10.43 -0.29
CA LYS A 83 5.37 10.14 -1.72
C LYS A 83 6.39 10.86 -2.62
N GLY A 84 7.62 10.98 -2.14
CA GLY A 84 8.75 11.47 -2.91
C GLY A 84 9.14 10.52 -4.07
N ASN A 85 10.10 10.96 -4.88
CA ASN A 85 10.62 10.20 -6.01
C ASN A 85 12.14 10.06 -5.93
N ILE A 86 12.64 8.88 -6.34
CA ILE A 86 14.09 8.59 -6.41
C ILE A 86 14.82 9.62 -7.28
N SER A 87 14.21 10.03 -8.40
CA SER A 87 14.79 11.06 -9.28
C SER A 87 15.07 12.38 -8.56
N GLY A 88 14.23 12.78 -7.60
CA GLY A 88 14.46 13.98 -6.79
C GLY A 88 15.61 13.82 -5.78
N MET A 89 15.87 12.60 -5.33
CA MET A 89 17.00 12.30 -4.44
C MET A 89 18.31 12.28 -5.23
N ILE A 90 18.35 11.50 -6.32
CA ILE A 90 19.53 11.39 -7.18
C ILE A 90 19.86 12.70 -7.87
N GLY A 91 18.86 13.44 -8.36
CA GLY A 91 19.06 14.67 -9.13
C GLY A 91 19.76 15.78 -8.35
N ARG A 92 19.62 15.81 -7.02
CA ARG A 92 20.29 16.80 -6.15
C ARG A 92 21.69 16.36 -5.72
N TYR A 93 21.99 15.07 -5.79
CA TYR A 93 23.23 14.48 -5.26
C TYR A 93 24.50 15.14 -5.84
N PRO A 94 24.65 15.35 -7.16
CA PRO A 94 25.87 15.94 -7.71
C PRO A 94 26.14 17.35 -7.17
N SER A 95 25.11 18.19 -7.05
CA SER A 95 25.23 19.56 -6.54
C SER A 95 25.58 19.59 -5.06
N ILE A 96 24.99 18.68 -4.27
CA ILE A 96 25.31 18.53 -2.84
C ILE A 96 26.77 18.12 -2.68
N ARG A 97 27.22 17.08 -3.40
CA ARG A 97 28.59 16.57 -3.35
C ARG A 97 29.62 17.65 -3.69
N LEU A 98 29.40 18.40 -4.76
CA LEU A 98 30.29 19.51 -5.13
C LEU A 98 30.29 20.62 -4.08
N GLY A 99 29.14 20.97 -3.50
CA GLY A 99 29.03 21.97 -2.44
C GLY A 99 29.88 21.61 -1.22
N PHE A 100 29.84 20.36 -0.78
CA PHE A 100 30.67 19.87 0.32
C PHE A 100 32.16 19.87 -0.02
N ILE A 101 32.56 19.31 -1.17
CA ILE A 101 33.96 19.22 -1.59
C ILE A 101 34.60 20.62 -1.66
N GLU A 102 33.90 21.60 -2.23
CA GLU A 102 34.44 22.95 -2.32
C GLU A 102 34.58 23.62 -0.96
N GLN A 103 33.63 23.41 -0.05
CA GLN A 103 33.72 23.97 1.30
C GLN A 103 34.85 23.32 2.11
N MET A 104 34.99 21.99 2.03
CA MET A 104 36.12 21.29 2.66
C MET A 104 37.46 21.73 2.07
N THR A 105 37.53 21.96 0.76
CA THR A 105 38.74 22.45 0.09
C THR A 105 39.10 23.87 0.53
N LYS A 106 38.12 24.77 0.69
CA LYS A 106 38.36 26.13 1.21
C LYS A 106 38.94 26.09 2.62
N ILE A 107 38.34 25.29 3.51
CA ILE A 107 38.83 25.08 4.88
C ILE A 107 40.27 24.56 4.85
N ALA A 108 40.54 23.54 4.03
CA ALA A 108 41.87 22.96 3.91
C ALA A 108 42.94 23.99 3.47
N ILE A 109 42.60 24.88 2.53
CA ILE A 109 43.49 25.96 2.08
C ILE A 109 43.69 27.00 3.18
N GLU A 110 42.61 27.45 3.82
CA GLU A 110 42.64 28.47 4.88
C GLU A 110 43.47 28.01 6.08
N HIS A 111 43.35 26.74 6.46
CA HIS A 111 44.06 26.12 7.57
C HIS A 111 45.43 25.54 7.17
N LYS A 112 45.80 25.64 5.88
CA LYS A 112 47.08 25.16 5.33
C LYS A 112 47.33 23.68 5.60
N LEU A 113 46.30 22.87 5.41
CA LEU A 113 46.41 21.42 5.50
C LEU A 113 47.39 20.86 4.46
N SER A 114 48.01 19.73 4.81
CA SER A 114 48.82 19.00 3.85
C SER A 114 47.96 18.47 2.68
N VAL A 115 48.60 18.12 1.56
CA VAL A 115 47.89 17.48 0.44
C VAL A 115 47.25 16.17 0.89
N GLU A 116 47.94 15.38 1.71
CA GLU A 116 47.45 14.12 2.25
C GLU A 116 46.22 14.31 3.15
N ASP A 117 46.25 15.29 4.05
CA ASP A 117 45.10 15.62 4.91
C ASP A 117 43.92 16.16 4.11
N THR A 118 44.19 16.98 3.09
CA THR A 118 43.16 17.53 2.19
C THR A 118 42.46 16.42 1.41
N VAL A 119 43.23 15.46 0.91
CA VAL A 119 42.70 14.28 0.21
C VAL A 119 41.89 13.43 1.19
N THR A 120 42.40 13.21 2.40
CA THR A 120 41.72 12.42 3.43
C THR A 120 40.37 13.05 3.80
N LEU A 121 40.33 14.34 4.09
CA LEU A 121 39.09 15.07 4.40
C LEU A 121 38.06 14.97 3.26
N ASN A 122 38.48 15.21 2.02
CA ASN A 122 37.59 15.14 0.86
C ASN A 122 37.13 13.70 0.55
N LYS A 123 37.97 12.70 0.83
CA LYS A 123 37.61 11.29 0.71
C LYS A 123 36.55 10.92 1.75
N THR A 124 36.72 11.31 3.01
CA THR A 124 35.76 11.03 4.08
C THR A 124 34.39 11.64 3.77
N VAL A 125 34.32 12.92 3.39
CA VAL A 125 33.04 13.55 3.04
C VAL A 125 32.39 12.91 1.81
N SER A 126 33.18 12.56 0.80
CA SER A 126 32.66 11.88 -0.40
C SER A 126 32.09 10.51 -0.05
N HIS A 127 32.83 9.73 0.75
CA HIS A 127 32.42 8.40 1.16
C HIS A 127 31.12 8.44 1.99
N MET A 128 31.01 9.37 2.93
CA MET A 128 29.78 9.59 3.69
C MET A 128 28.62 9.94 2.78
N LEU A 129 28.79 10.89 1.85
CA LEU A 129 27.73 11.26 0.91
C LEU A 129 27.30 10.10 0.02
N ASP A 130 28.24 9.28 -0.45
CA ASP A 130 27.96 8.06 -1.23
C ASP A 130 27.14 7.05 -0.40
N ILE A 131 27.53 6.79 0.86
CA ILE A 131 26.76 5.95 1.78
C ILE A 131 25.36 6.53 1.99
N SER A 132 25.25 7.84 2.23
CA SER A 132 23.96 8.47 2.54
C SER A 132 22.98 8.34 1.38
N VAL A 133 23.41 8.57 0.14
CA VAL A 133 22.53 8.41 -1.02
C VAL A 133 22.13 6.95 -1.20
N THR A 134 23.05 6.00 -1.01
CA THR A 134 22.75 4.56 -1.12
C THR A 134 21.76 4.10 -0.05
N GLU A 135 22.02 4.39 1.23
CA GLU A 135 21.14 3.98 2.33
C GLU A 135 19.77 4.65 2.24
N THR A 136 19.72 5.93 1.83
CA THR A 136 18.46 6.64 1.59
C THR A 136 17.64 5.95 0.49
N ILE A 137 18.26 5.56 -0.63
CA ILE A 137 17.57 4.89 -1.74
C ILE A 137 17.07 3.51 -1.31
N LEU A 138 17.90 2.72 -0.65
CA LEU A 138 17.52 1.38 -0.20
C LEU A 138 16.38 1.41 0.81
N ALA A 139 16.42 2.34 1.77
CA ALA A 139 15.35 2.52 2.75
C ALA A 139 14.06 3.02 2.09
N PHE A 140 14.16 3.95 1.14
CA PHE A 140 13.02 4.42 0.35
C PHE A 140 12.34 3.27 -0.40
N GLU A 141 13.10 2.41 -1.09
CA GLU A 141 12.57 1.28 -1.85
C GLU A 141 11.86 0.27 -0.93
N ARG A 142 12.50 -0.11 0.18
CA ARG A 142 11.91 -1.03 1.16
C ARG A 142 10.61 -0.50 1.77
N GLU A 143 10.58 0.79 2.13
CA GLU A 143 9.37 1.39 2.71
C GLU A 143 8.28 1.49 1.65
N LYS A 144 8.62 1.85 0.41
CA LYS A 144 7.67 1.88 -0.70
C LYS A 144 7.06 0.51 -0.98
N ASP A 145 7.86 -0.56 -1.03
CA ASP A 145 7.37 -1.93 -1.20
C ASP A 145 6.45 -2.33 -0.04
N THR A 146 6.83 -2.01 1.20
CA THR A 146 6.00 -2.24 2.39
C THR A 146 4.65 -1.53 2.31
N LEU A 147 4.64 -0.29 1.83
CA LEU A 147 3.40 0.49 1.64
C LEU A 147 2.52 -0.09 0.52
N LEU A 148 3.13 -0.56 -0.57
CA LEU A 148 2.41 -1.23 -1.66
C LEU A 148 1.77 -2.54 -1.19
N ASP A 149 2.53 -3.39 -0.49
CA ASP A 149 2.04 -4.64 0.09
C ASP A 149 0.87 -4.41 1.06
N LYS A 150 1.00 -3.42 1.96
CA LYS A 150 -0.08 -3.05 2.87
C LYS A 150 -1.33 -2.63 2.10
N ARG A 151 -1.17 -1.82 1.05
CA ARG A 151 -2.28 -1.35 0.22
C ARG A 151 -2.97 -2.50 -0.52
N GLU A 152 -2.20 -3.41 -1.10
CA GLU A 152 -2.74 -4.59 -1.79
C GLU A 152 -3.54 -5.48 -0.82
N ARG A 153 -3.01 -5.72 0.38
CA ARG A 153 -3.72 -6.48 1.42
C ARG A 153 -5.03 -5.82 1.82
N GLU A 154 -5.05 -4.50 1.98
CA GLU A 154 -6.28 -3.78 2.32
C GLU A 154 -7.30 -3.82 1.19
N ILE A 155 -6.87 -3.68 -0.07
CA ILE A 155 -7.75 -3.85 -1.24
C ILE A 155 -8.35 -5.26 -1.27
N ASN A 156 -7.53 -6.30 -1.07
CA ASN A 156 -7.99 -7.68 -1.05
C ASN A 156 -8.98 -7.95 0.10
N LYS A 157 -8.73 -7.39 1.29
CA LYS A 157 -9.69 -7.46 2.41
C LYS A 157 -11.01 -6.76 2.10
N GLN A 158 -10.95 -5.56 1.51
CA GLN A 158 -12.15 -4.82 1.11
C GLN A 158 -12.95 -5.58 0.07
N GLN A 159 -12.29 -6.16 -0.94
CA GLN A 159 -12.94 -6.98 -1.96
C GLN A 159 -13.60 -8.22 -1.33
N LYS A 160 -12.91 -8.89 -0.41
CA LYS A 160 -13.47 -10.03 0.32
C LYS A 160 -14.67 -9.63 1.15
N ALA A 161 -14.60 -8.52 1.89
CA ALA A 161 -15.70 -8.01 2.70
C ALA A 161 -16.92 -7.64 1.83
N ILE A 162 -16.70 -7.02 0.66
CA ILE A 162 -17.76 -6.76 -0.32
C ILE A 162 -18.43 -8.07 -0.75
N ASN A 163 -17.64 -9.11 -1.03
CA ASN A 163 -18.18 -10.40 -1.44
C ASN A 163 -18.96 -11.09 -0.30
N GLU A 164 -18.43 -11.08 0.93
CA GLU A 164 -19.10 -11.61 2.12
C GLU A 164 -20.43 -10.88 2.41
N LEU A 165 -20.49 -9.57 2.17
CA LEU A 165 -21.69 -8.75 2.35
C LEU A 165 -22.70 -8.85 1.19
N SER A 166 -22.33 -9.44 0.04
CA SER A 166 -23.18 -9.47 -1.17
C SER A 166 -24.09 -10.70 -1.28
N ALA A 167 -23.94 -11.71 -0.42
CA ALA A 167 -24.79 -12.90 -0.40
C ALA A 167 -25.31 -13.30 1.01
N PRO A 168 -25.81 -12.38 1.83
CA PRO A 168 -26.37 -12.73 3.13
C PRO A 168 -27.73 -13.42 2.93
N ILE A 169 -27.94 -14.56 3.62
CA ILE A 169 -29.29 -15.08 3.83
C ILE A 169 -29.95 -14.20 4.88
N VAL A 170 -31.03 -13.51 4.51
CA VAL A 170 -31.77 -12.60 5.37
C VAL A 170 -33.10 -13.26 5.76
N PRO A 171 -33.32 -13.62 7.04
CA PRO A 171 -34.63 -14.04 7.52
C PRO A 171 -35.64 -12.90 7.38
N ILE A 172 -36.80 -13.18 6.78
CA ILE A 172 -37.86 -12.18 6.56
C ILE A 172 -39.17 -12.54 7.27
N GLN A 173 -39.36 -13.82 7.60
CA GLN A 173 -40.47 -14.33 8.39
C GLN A 173 -40.04 -15.66 9.03
N ASP A 174 -40.76 -16.15 10.03
CA ASP A 174 -40.51 -17.46 10.63
C ASP A 174 -40.44 -18.57 9.57
N GLY A 175 -39.28 -19.22 9.48
CA GLY A 175 -39.02 -20.28 8.51
C GLY A 175 -38.82 -19.81 7.06
N ILE A 176 -38.87 -18.50 6.76
CA ILE A 176 -38.68 -17.96 5.42
C ILE A 176 -37.50 -16.98 5.41
N ALA A 177 -36.53 -17.24 4.52
CA ALA A 177 -35.40 -16.35 4.29
C ALA A 177 -35.23 -16.01 2.81
N ILE A 178 -34.51 -14.94 2.53
CA ILE A 178 -34.16 -14.49 1.18
C ILE A 178 -32.64 -14.46 1.00
N LEU A 179 -32.19 -14.92 -0.16
CA LEU A 179 -30.84 -14.74 -0.70
C LEU A 179 -30.93 -13.80 -1.91
N PRO A 180 -30.68 -12.49 -1.75
CA PRO A 180 -30.63 -11.58 -2.88
C PRO A 180 -29.32 -11.75 -3.65
N LEU A 181 -29.40 -11.90 -4.97
CA LEU A 181 -28.23 -11.90 -5.86
C LEU A 181 -28.07 -10.50 -6.47
N ILE A 182 -26.98 -9.80 -6.13
CA ILE A 182 -26.76 -8.40 -6.53
C ILE A 182 -25.49 -8.27 -7.38
N GLY A 183 -25.58 -7.70 -8.58
CA GLY A 183 -24.44 -7.47 -9.48
C GLY A 183 -24.16 -8.67 -10.38
N GLU A 184 -22.88 -8.90 -10.73
CA GLU A 184 -22.49 -10.06 -11.53
C GLU A 184 -22.38 -11.31 -10.63
N VAL A 185 -23.00 -12.41 -11.03
CA VAL A 185 -22.83 -13.69 -10.33
C VAL A 185 -21.69 -14.44 -11.02
N ASP A 186 -20.58 -14.62 -10.29
CA ASP A 186 -19.39 -15.34 -10.74
C ASP A 186 -19.18 -16.65 -9.97
N SER A 187 -18.20 -17.45 -10.39
CA SER A 187 -17.89 -18.73 -9.74
C SER A 187 -17.47 -18.58 -8.28
N TYR A 188 -16.78 -17.49 -7.92
CA TYR A 188 -16.35 -17.22 -6.55
C TYR A 188 -17.54 -17.07 -5.61
N ARG A 189 -18.58 -16.35 -6.04
CA ARG A 189 -19.80 -16.15 -5.25
C ARG A 189 -20.57 -17.44 -5.02
N VAL A 190 -20.68 -18.30 -6.04
CA VAL A 190 -21.34 -19.59 -5.88
C VAL A 190 -20.55 -20.54 -4.98
N GLU A 191 -19.22 -20.55 -5.11
CA GLU A 191 -18.34 -21.31 -4.22
C GLU A 191 -18.42 -20.81 -2.77
N TYR A 192 -18.41 -19.48 -2.57
CA TYR A 192 -18.60 -18.89 -1.25
C TYR A 192 -19.95 -19.29 -0.65
N PHE A 193 -21.04 -19.23 -1.42
CA PHE A 193 -22.35 -19.67 -0.96
C PHE A 193 -22.32 -21.15 -0.54
N LEU A 194 -21.79 -22.05 -1.39
CA LEU A 194 -21.70 -23.48 -1.11
C LEU A 194 -20.84 -23.81 0.12
N ASN A 195 -19.73 -23.11 0.32
CA ASN A 195 -18.73 -23.46 1.34
C ASN A 195 -18.90 -22.69 2.66
N LYS A 196 -19.55 -21.52 2.65
CA LYS A 196 -19.67 -20.64 3.82
C LYS A 196 -21.10 -20.40 4.25
N VAL A 197 -22.03 -20.26 3.32
CA VAL A 197 -23.42 -19.93 3.64
C VAL A 197 -24.27 -21.18 3.84
N LEU A 198 -24.22 -22.11 2.89
CA LEU A 198 -24.99 -23.37 2.89
C LEU A 198 -24.78 -24.21 4.17
N PRO A 199 -23.57 -24.34 4.76
CA PRO A 199 -23.38 -25.07 6.01
C PRO A 199 -24.07 -24.44 7.23
N ASP A 200 -24.34 -23.14 7.21
CA ASP A 200 -24.98 -22.43 8.32
C ASP A 200 -26.51 -22.50 8.26
N ILE A 201 -27.08 -22.83 7.10
CA ILE A 201 -28.54 -22.86 6.87
C ILE A 201 -29.30 -23.77 7.86
N PRO A 202 -28.84 -25.00 8.20
CA PRO A 202 -29.53 -25.82 9.19
C PRO A 202 -29.68 -25.16 10.56
N ARG A 203 -28.79 -24.23 10.92
CA ARG A 203 -28.85 -23.48 12.19
C ARG A 203 -29.87 -22.34 12.18
N LEU A 204 -30.29 -21.91 10.98
CA LEU A 204 -31.18 -20.75 10.80
C LEU A 204 -32.67 -21.13 10.83
N ASN A 205 -33.02 -22.40 11.05
CA ASN A 205 -34.40 -22.92 11.06
C ASN A 205 -35.21 -22.50 9.82
N ILE A 206 -34.56 -22.48 8.66
CA ILE A 206 -35.16 -22.07 7.39
C ILE A 206 -35.89 -23.27 6.79
N LYS A 207 -37.19 -23.09 6.51
CA LYS A 207 -38.04 -24.03 5.77
C LYS A 207 -38.14 -23.67 4.29
N CYS A 208 -38.08 -22.37 3.99
CA CYS A 208 -38.16 -21.83 2.65
C CYS A 208 -37.05 -20.80 2.39
N LEU A 209 -36.29 -20.97 1.31
CA LEU A 209 -35.30 -20.01 0.84
C LEU A 209 -35.74 -19.42 -0.50
N ILE A 210 -35.94 -18.10 -0.53
CA ILE A 210 -36.21 -17.33 -1.74
C ILE A 210 -34.87 -16.87 -2.33
N ILE A 211 -34.52 -17.28 -3.53
CA ILE A 211 -33.34 -16.76 -4.24
C ILE A 211 -33.81 -15.71 -5.24
N ASP A 212 -33.43 -14.46 -5.02
CA ASP A 212 -33.91 -13.33 -5.82
C ASP A 212 -32.87 -12.86 -6.84
N PHE A 213 -33.25 -12.93 -8.11
CA PHE A 213 -32.42 -12.58 -9.27
C PHE A 213 -32.63 -11.13 -9.73
N SER A 214 -33.47 -10.35 -9.05
CA SER A 214 -33.83 -9.00 -9.49
C SER A 214 -32.62 -8.05 -9.60
N GLY A 215 -31.61 -8.25 -8.74
CA GLY A 215 -30.40 -7.44 -8.67
C GLY A 215 -29.26 -7.86 -9.59
N ILE A 216 -29.40 -8.93 -10.38
CA ILE A 216 -28.30 -9.41 -11.22
C ILE A 216 -28.20 -8.63 -12.53
N VAL A 217 -26.98 -8.35 -12.99
CA VAL A 217 -26.76 -7.70 -14.29
C VAL A 217 -26.62 -8.76 -15.39
N THR A 218 -25.77 -9.76 -15.16
CA THR A 218 -25.48 -10.87 -16.06
C THR A 218 -25.19 -12.15 -15.25
N ILE A 219 -25.36 -13.32 -15.90
CA ILE A 219 -24.94 -14.61 -15.37
C ILE A 219 -24.28 -15.43 -16.48
N ASP A 220 -23.21 -16.15 -16.16
CA ASP A 220 -22.60 -17.14 -17.05
C ASP A 220 -23.38 -18.47 -16.98
N THR A 221 -23.51 -19.20 -18.09
CA THR A 221 -24.24 -20.48 -18.14
C THR A 221 -23.63 -21.55 -17.22
N ASN A 222 -22.31 -21.56 -17.03
CA ASN A 222 -21.63 -22.43 -16.06
C ASN A 222 -21.99 -22.05 -14.64
N VAL A 223 -22.02 -20.75 -14.33
CA VAL A 223 -22.41 -20.24 -13.00
C VAL A 223 -23.87 -20.55 -12.71
N ALA A 224 -24.75 -20.41 -13.70
CA ALA A 224 -26.14 -20.82 -13.61
C ALA A 224 -26.22 -22.30 -13.20
N SER A 225 -25.52 -23.21 -13.90
CA SER A 225 -25.50 -24.64 -13.58
C SER A 225 -25.11 -24.94 -12.12
N HIS A 226 -24.18 -24.18 -11.55
CA HIS A 226 -23.80 -24.34 -10.15
C HIS A 226 -24.88 -23.88 -9.17
N LEU A 227 -25.67 -22.84 -9.49
CA LEU A 227 -26.84 -22.45 -8.69
C LEU A 227 -27.94 -23.53 -8.71
N PHE A 228 -28.09 -24.29 -9.78
CA PHE A 228 -29.02 -25.43 -9.79
C PHE A 228 -28.55 -26.55 -8.86
N ARG A 229 -27.24 -26.80 -8.80
CA ARG A 229 -26.68 -27.73 -7.83
C ARG A 229 -26.92 -27.27 -6.39
N VAL A 230 -26.85 -25.95 -6.13
CA VAL A 230 -27.26 -25.37 -4.84
C VAL A 230 -28.72 -25.69 -4.52
N HIS A 231 -29.63 -25.47 -5.47
CA HIS A 231 -31.05 -25.81 -5.33
C HIS A 231 -31.24 -27.29 -4.96
N ASP A 232 -30.56 -28.21 -5.66
CA ASP A 232 -30.67 -29.64 -5.39
C ASP A 232 -30.18 -30.01 -3.98
N ILE A 233 -29.06 -29.44 -3.54
CA ILE A 233 -28.54 -29.68 -2.19
C ILE A 233 -29.53 -29.17 -1.13
N LEU A 234 -30.05 -27.95 -1.29
CA LEU A 234 -31.04 -27.37 -0.37
C LEU A 234 -32.31 -28.22 -0.28
N ARG A 235 -32.80 -28.70 -1.43
CA ARG A 235 -33.96 -29.62 -1.48
C ARG A 235 -33.69 -30.91 -0.72
N LEU A 236 -32.49 -31.50 -0.87
CA LEU A 236 -32.10 -32.70 -0.11
C LEU A 236 -32.01 -32.45 1.40
N LEU A 237 -31.70 -31.22 1.80
CA LEU A 237 -31.74 -30.79 3.20
C LEU A 237 -33.16 -30.48 3.71
N GLY A 238 -34.19 -30.70 2.88
CA GLY A 238 -35.59 -30.47 3.25
C GLY A 238 -36.02 -29.01 3.17
N ILE A 239 -35.26 -28.17 2.48
CA ILE A 239 -35.53 -26.73 2.34
C ILE A 239 -36.24 -26.51 1.02
N HIS A 240 -37.40 -25.88 1.09
CA HIS A 240 -38.15 -25.46 -0.08
C HIS A 240 -37.47 -24.26 -0.73
N VAL A 241 -37.06 -24.38 -2.00
CA VAL A 241 -36.34 -23.31 -2.70
C VAL A 241 -37.23 -22.72 -3.78
N VAL A 242 -37.28 -21.39 -3.83
CA VAL A 242 -38.11 -20.64 -4.78
C VAL A 242 -37.27 -19.56 -5.43
N PHE A 243 -37.37 -19.39 -6.75
CA PHE A 243 -36.66 -18.32 -7.46
C PHE A 243 -37.58 -17.15 -7.78
N THR A 244 -37.06 -15.92 -7.65
CA THR A 244 -37.80 -14.69 -7.97
C THR A 244 -37.02 -13.72 -8.82
N GLY A 245 -37.71 -12.78 -9.49
CA GLY A 245 -37.04 -11.67 -10.18
C GLY A 245 -36.25 -12.07 -11.44
N ILE A 246 -36.52 -13.25 -12.01
CA ILE A 246 -35.90 -13.70 -13.27
C ILE A 246 -36.48 -12.87 -14.42
N ARG A 247 -35.62 -12.10 -15.10
CA ARG A 247 -36.00 -11.32 -16.28
C ARG A 247 -36.13 -12.20 -17.54
N PRO A 248 -36.92 -11.79 -18.56
CA PRO A 248 -37.13 -12.60 -19.76
C PRO A 248 -35.85 -12.92 -20.56
N ASP A 249 -34.92 -11.97 -20.65
CA ASP A 249 -33.62 -12.13 -21.29
C ASP A 249 -32.78 -13.20 -20.58
N LEU A 250 -32.73 -13.13 -19.25
CA LEU A 250 -32.05 -14.11 -18.40
C LEU A 250 -32.65 -15.51 -18.56
N ALA A 251 -33.98 -15.63 -18.51
CA ALA A 251 -34.66 -16.91 -18.70
C ALA A 251 -34.32 -17.53 -20.06
N THR A 252 -34.31 -16.71 -21.12
CA THR A 252 -33.96 -17.14 -22.48
C THR A 252 -32.51 -17.64 -22.57
N GLN A 253 -31.57 -16.92 -21.96
CA GLN A 253 -30.15 -17.30 -21.94
C GLN A 253 -29.93 -18.66 -21.27
N VAL A 254 -30.56 -18.88 -20.11
CA VAL A 254 -30.36 -20.11 -19.33
C VAL A 254 -31.04 -21.32 -19.99
N ILE A 255 -32.22 -21.14 -20.62
CA ILE A 255 -32.87 -22.18 -21.44
C ILE A 255 -32.00 -22.56 -22.65
N ASN A 256 -31.48 -21.57 -23.38
CA ASN A 256 -30.58 -21.82 -24.51
C ASN A 256 -29.26 -22.50 -24.09
N GLY A 257 -28.84 -22.29 -22.84
CA GLY A 257 -27.72 -22.99 -22.21
C GLY A 257 -28.00 -24.45 -21.86
N GLY A 258 -29.19 -24.97 -22.13
CA GLY A 258 -29.56 -26.38 -21.92
C GLY A 258 -29.93 -26.72 -20.47
N ILE A 259 -30.26 -25.73 -19.65
CA ILE A 259 -30.58 -25.94 -18.24
C ILE A 259 -32.10 -26.06 -18.04
N ASP A 260 -32.53 -27.11 -17.35
CA ASP A 260 -33.94 -27.43 -17.09
C ASP A 260 -34.47 -26.75 -15.81
N PHE A 261 -35.43 -25.83 -15.97
CA PHE A 261 -36.13 -25.16 -14.87
C PHE A 261 -37.45 -25.84 -14.46
N SER A 262 -37.87 -26.92 -15.13
CA SER A 262 -39.19 -27.51 -14.94
C SER A 262 -39.51 -27.92 -13.49
N MET A 263 -38.47 -28.21 -12.70
CA MET A 263 -38.58 -28.61 -11.30
C MET A 263 -38.44 -27.46 -10.30
N ILE A 264 -38.22 -26.23 -10.74
CA ILE A 264 -38.02 -25.07 -9.85
C ILE A 264 -39.27 -24.20 -9.82
N GLU A 265 -39.79 -23.96 -8.63
CA GLU A 265 -40.90 -23.03 -8.43
C GLU A 265 -40.40 -21.59 -8.58
N THR A 266 -41.08 -20.80 -9.42
CA THR A 266 -40.68 -19.43 -9.73
C THR A 266 -41.83 -18.43 -9.53
N TYR A 267 -41.50 -17.21 -9.09
CA TYR A 267 -42.44 -16.10 -9.01
C TYR A 267 -41.85 -14.82 -9.62
N ALA A 268 -42.71 -13.92 -10.08
CA ALA A 268 -42.24 -12.68 -10.69
C ALA A 268 -41.43 -11.78 -9.72
N ASN A 269 -41.74 -11.82 -8.42
CA ASN A 269 -41.04 -11.06 -7.39
C ASN A 269 -41.19 -11.71 -6.01
N VAL A 270 -40.36 -11.25 -5.07
CA VAL A 270 -40.32 -11.72 -3.67
C VAL A 270 -41.69 -11.63 -2.99
N MET A 271 -42.44 -10.55 -3.22
CA MET A 271 -43.75 -10.33 -2.60
C MET A 271 -44.73 -11.45 -2.94
N LYS A 272 -44.85 -11.81 -4.24
CA LYS A 272 -45.69 -12.93 -4.69
C LYS A 272 -45.25 -14.27 -4.12
N ALA A 273 -43.94 -14.50 -3.98
CA ALA A 273 -43.44 -15.72 -3.37
C ALA A 273 -43.89 -15.81 -1.90
N ILE A 274 -43.72 -14.73 -1.11
CA ILE A 274 -44.15 -14.69 0.30
C ILE A 274 -45.66 -14.93 0.43
N GLU A 275 -46.49 -14.29 -0.39
CA GLU A 275 -47.95 -14.46 -0.36
C GLU A 275 -48.37 -15.93 -0.57
N ASN A 276 -47.69 -16.65 -1.47
CA ASN A 276 -47.98 -18.05 -1.73
C ASN A 276 -47.42 -18.98 -0.64
N MET A 277 -46.26 -18.65 -0.06
CA MET A 277 -45.66 -19.47 0.99
C MET A 277 -46.39 -19.37 2.33
N LYS A 278 -47.06 -18.26 2.63
CA LYS A 278 -47.92 -18.11 3.83
C LYS A 278 -49.04 -19.16 3.92
N ASN A 279 -49.44 -19.75 2.79
CA ASN A 279 -50.48 -20.77 2.74
C ASN A 279 -49.93 -22.20 2.82
N ARG A 280 -48.60 -22.37 2.86
CA ARG A 280 -47.92 -23.67 2.85
C ARG A 280 -47.20 -24.01 4.17
N PHE A 281 -46.87 -23.02 5.00
CA PHE A 281 -46.10 -23.18 6.23
C PHE A 281 -46.71 -22.48 7.43
#